data_AF-A0A7Y8PEN1-F1
#
_entry.id   AF-A0A7Y8PEN1-F1
#
_cell.length_a   1.000
_cell.length_b   1.000
_cell.length_c   1.000
_cell.angle_alpha   90.00
_cell.angle_beta   90.00
_cell.angle_gamma   90.00
#
_symmetry.space_group_name_H-M   'P 1'
#
loop_
_entity.id
_entity.type
_entity.pdbx_description
1 polymer ?
#
loop_
_entity_poly.entity_id
_entity_poly.type
_entity_poly.pdbx_seq_one_letter_code
_entity_poly.pdbx_strand_id
1 'polypeptide(L)'
;MECLQLMIVVAIIGILAAVAIPAYQDYTKRAKVTEGIALAAGAKTTVVENAASAARYDLGYSTPTATKDVKSVVINNANGQITITYAAPVQDNGTIILRPYTGTAAAPVALPASTAAYTPPATQINWACGAAGAAAPAVAGTLEAKLAPSNCR
;
A
#
# COMPACT_ATOMS: atom_id res chain seq x y z
N MET A 1 -46.13 23.01 20.41
CA MET A 1 -44.85 23.11 21.12
C MET A 1 -43.84 22.06 20.66
N GLU A 2 -44.25 20.88 20.20
CA GLU A 2 -43.33 19.78 19.87
C GLU A 2 -42.49 19.94 18.58
N CYS A 3 -42.92 20.74 17.59
CA CYS A 3 -42.14 20.91 16.35
C CYS A 3 -40.83 21.71 16.54
N LEU A 4 -40.82 22.74 17.40
CA LEU A 4 -39.63 23.58 17.56
C LEU A 4 -38.48 22.79 18.22
N GLN A 5 -38.83 21.93 19.17
CA GLN A 5 -37.88 21.07 19.87
C GLN A 5 -37.33 19.95 18.96
N LEU A 6 -38.13 19.45 18.01
CA LEU A 6 -37.62 18.52 16.99
C LEU A 6 -36.71 19.22 15.97
N MET A 7 -37.04 20.44 15.55
CA MET A 7 -36.24 21.20 14.58
C MET A 7 -34.86 21.57 15.13
N ILE A 8 -34.74 21.90 16.42
CA ILE A 8 -33.43 22.16 17.04
C ILE A 8 -32.61 20.88 17.21
N VAL A 9 -33.25 19.75 17.53
CA VAL A 9 -32.57 18.45 17.61
C VAL A 9 -32.05 18.02 16.23
N VAL A 10 -32.85 18.18 15.17
CA VAL A 10 -32.43 17.90 13.79
C VAL A 10 -31.26 18.81 13.38
N ALA A 11 -31.29 20.09 13.75
CA ALA A 11 -30.21 21.03 13.45
C ALA A 11 -28.88 20.62 14.12
N ILE A 12 -28.92 20.23 15.40
CA ILE A 12 -27.72 19.79 16.14
C ILE A 12 -27.19 18.46 15.58
N ILE A 13 -28.06 17.49 15.29
CA ILE A 13 -27.67 16.21 14.66
C ILE A 13 -27.05 16.45 13.28
N GLY A 14 -27.59 17.38 12.49
CA GLY A 14 -27.06 17.74 11.18
C GLY A 14 -25.61 18.26 11.25
N ILE A 15 -25.30 19.14 12.22
CA ILE A 15 -23.94 19.67 12.41
C ILE A 15 -22.97 18.57 12.87
N LEU A 16 -23.39 17.72 13.82
CA LEU A 16 -22.57 16.62 14.33
C LEU A 16 -22.28 15.57 13.23
N ALA A 17 -23.29 15.23 12.41
CA ALA A 17 -23.15 14.28 11.32
C ALA A 17 -22.17 14.79 10.24
N ALA A 18 -22.19 16.10 9.92
CA ALA A 18 -21.29 16.69 8.93
C ALA A 18 -19.80 16.50 9.27
N VAL A 19 -19.44 16.48 10.56
CA VAL A 19 -18.06 16.25 11.02
C VAL A 19 -17.76 14.76 11.20
N ALA A 20 -18.74 13.96 11.67
CA ALA A 20 -18.52 12.55 11.95
C ALA A 20 -18.38 11.71 10.67
N ILE A 21 -19.19 11.96 9.63
CA ILE A 21 -19.20 11.18 8.38
C ILE A 21 -17.82 11.14 7.68
N PRO A 22 -17.11 12.26 7.45
CA PRO A 22 -15.81 12.22 6.78
C PRO A 22 -14.75 11.46 7.59
N ALA A 23 -14.80 11.51 8.93
CA ALA A 23 -13.89 10.75 9.78
C ALA A 23 -14.13 9.22 9.68
N TYR A 24 -15.39 8.78 9.66
CA TYR A 24 -15.75 7.37 9.45
C TYR A 24 -15.32 6.86 8.06
N GLN A 25 -15.44 7.70 7.02
CA GLN A 25 -14.97 7.37 5.68
C GLN A 25 -13.45 7.17 5.66
N ASP A 26 -12.67 8.05 6.28
CA ASP A 26 -11.21 7.88 6.34
C ASP A 26 -10.79 6.63 7.15
N TYR A 27 -11.52 6.27 8.20
CA TYR A 27 -11.28 5.03 8.95
C TYR A 27 -11.49 3.77 8.09
N THR A 28 -12.63 3.70 7.39
CA THR A 28 -12.94 2.56 6.51
C THR A 28 -11.95 2.45 5.37
N LYS A 29 -11.53 3.57 4.76
CA LYS A 29 -10.49 3.58 3.71
C LYS A 29 -9.14 3.05 4.23
N ARG A 30 -8.70 3.43 5.44
CA ARG A 30 -7.46 2.90 6.06
C ARG A 30 -7.51 1.39 6.27
N ALA A 31 -8.66 0.85 6.66
CA ALA A 31 -8.85 -0.59 6.78
C ALA A 31 -8.67 -1.28 5.41
N LYS A 32 -9.29 -0.74 4.36
CA LYS A 32 -9.13 -1.24 2.98
C LYS A 32 -7.71 -1.15 2.43
N VAL A 33 -6.96 -0.10 2.79
CA VAL A 33 -5.53 0.00 2.46
C VAL A 33 -4.76 -1.17 3.04
N THR A 34 -5.03 -1.51 4.30
CA THR A 34 -4.36 -2.63 4.99
C THR A 34 -4.72 -3.99 4.35
N GLU A 35 -5.97 -4.17 3.92
CA GLU A 35 -6.38 -5.36 3.15
C GLU A 35 -5.57 -5.49 1.84
N GLY A 36 -5.33 -4.39 1.13
CA GLY A 36 -4.49 -4.41 -0.08
C GLY A 36 -3.02 -4.75 0.20
N ILE A 37 -2.47 -4.30 1.33
CA ILE A 37 -1.11 -4.68 1.75
C ILE A 37 -1.05 -6.18 2.10
N ALA A 38 -2.11 -6.73 2.71
CA ALA A 38 -2.21 -8.17 2.98
C ALA A 38 -2.28 -9.00 1.70
N LEU A 39 -3.00 -8.54 0.66
CA LEU A 39 -3.00 -9.18 -0.66
C LEU A 39 -1.61 -9.21 -1.31
N ALA A 40 -0.79 -8.20 -1.05
CA ALA A 40 0.59 -8.16 -1.52
C ALA A 40 1.56 -9.04 -0.71
N ALA A 41 1.12 -9.70 0.38
CA ALA A 41 1.97 -10.59 1.16
C ALA A 41 2.49 -11.77 0.32
N GLY A 42 1.64 -12.36 -0.53
CA GLY A 42 2.05 -13.42 -1.45
C GLY A 42 3.13 -12.94 -2.44
N ALA A 43 2.99 -11.72 -2.96
CA ALA A 43 4.00 -11.12 -3.83
C ALA A 43 5.35 -10.94 -3.10
N LYS A 44 5.34 -10.52 -1.83
CA LYS A 44 6.57 -10.40 -1.03
C LYS A 44 7.30 -11.73 -0.91
N THR A 45 6.55 -12.80 -0.61
CA THR A 45 7.11 -14.15 -0.51
C THR A 45 7.74 -14.57 -1.84
N THR A 46 7.02 -14.42 -2.95
CA THR A 46 7.53 -14.78 -4.28
C THR A 46 8.79 -13.99 -4.65
N VAL A 47 8.83 -12.68 -4.38
CA VAL A 47 10.03 -11.86 -4.61
C VAL A 47 11.22 -12.37 -3.80
N VAL A 48 11.03 -12.71 -2.52
CA VAL A 48 12.13 -13.19 -1.65
C VAL A 48 12.64 -14.55 -2.10
N GLU A 49 11.76 -15.50 -2.41
CA GLU A 49 12.13 -16.85 -2.87
C GLU A 49 12.86 -16.81 -4.21
N ASN A 50 12.34 -16.02 -5.16
CA ASN A 50 12.95 -15.86 -6.47
C ASN A 50 14.27 -15.09 -6.40
N ALA A 51 14.38 -14.09 -5.52
CA ALA A 51 15.63 -13.37 -5.28
C ALA A 51 16.73 -14.27 -4.73
N ALA A 52 16.40 -15.18 -3.81
CA ALA A 52 17.35 -16.16 -3.28
C ALA A 52 17.80 -17.16 -4.34
N SER A 53 16.95 -17.47 -5.32
CA SER A 53 17.21 -18.45 -6.38
C SER A 53 17.82 -17.85 -7.66
N ALA A 54 18.13 -16.54 -7.67
CA ALA A 54 18.51 -15.79 -8.89
C ALA A 54 17.51 -15.92 -10.05
N ALA A 55 16.23 -16.10 -9.74
CA ALA A 55 15.15 -16.21 -10.72
C ALA A 55 14.48 -14.85 -10.97
N ARG A 56 13.63 -14.76 -12.00
CA ARG A 56 12.78 -13.58 -12.22
C ARG A 56 11.86 -13.36 -11.02
N TYR A 57 11.70 -12.13 -10.54
CA TYR A 57 10.93 -11.87 -9.32
C TYR A 57 9.44 -12.24 -9.43
N ASP A 58 8.87 -12.14 -10.62
CA ASP A 58 7.49 -12.53 -10.93
C ASP A 58 7.32 -14.03 -11.27
N LEU A 59 8.39 -14.82 -11.27
CA LEU A 59 8.31 -16.23 -11.67
C LEU A 59 7.38 -17.00 -10.74
N GLY A 60 6.34 -17.63 -11.32
CA GLY A 60 5.33 -18.37 -10.56
C GLY A 60 4.34 -17.48 -9.78
N TYR A 61 4.44 -16.15 -9.89
CA TYR A 61 3.48 -15.24 -9.29
C TYR A 61 2.24 -15.07 -10.17
N SER A 62 1.09 -15.52 -9.66
CA SER A 62 -0.21 -15.19 -10.25
C SER A 62 -0.70 -13.88 -9.66
N THR A 63 -0.85 -12.85 -10.49
CA THR A 63 -1.41 -11.57 -10.04
C THR A 63 -2.81 -11.78 -9.47
N PRO A 64 -3.11 -11.31 -8.25
CA PRO A 64 -4.42 -11.48 -7.64
C PRO A 64 -5.48 -10.78 -8.48
N THR A 65 -6.66 -11.39 -8.56
CA THR A 65 -7.83 -10.80 -9.22
C THR A 65 -8.17 -9.46 -8.55
N ALA A 66 -8.45 -8.45 -9.38
CA ALA A 66 -8.89 -7.14 -8.90
C ALA A 66 -10.10 -7.29 -7.97
N THR A 67 -10.03 -6.65 -6.81
CA THR A 67 -11.15 -6.56 -5.88
C THR A 67 -11.85 -5.21 -6.05
N LYS A 68 -12.92 -4.98 -5.27
CA LYS A 68 -13.61 -3.68 -5.26
C LYS A 68 -12.68 -2.52 -4.89
N ASP A 69 -11.71 -2.77 -4.02
CA ASP A 69 -10.86 -1.73 -3.40
C ASP A 69 -9.42 -1.74 -3.95
N VAL A 70 -8.97 -2.84 -4.56
CA VAL A 70 -7.61 -3.02 -5.12
C VAL A 70 -7.71 -3.37 -6.60
N LYS A 71 -7.19 -2.51 -7.47
CA LYS A 71 -7.15 -2.73 -8.93
C LYS A 71 -6.11 -3.75 -9.33
N SER A 72 -4.90 -3.66 -8.77
CA SER A 72 -3.79 -4.52 -9.18
C SER A 72 -2.69 -4.60 -8.13
N VAL A 73 -1.96 -5.70 -8.16
CA VAL A 73 -0.67 -5.87 -7.47
C VAL A 73 0.34 -6.33 -8.52
N VAL A 74 1.38 -5.52 -8.74
CA VAL A 74 2.37 -5.75 -9.81
C VAL A 74 3.76 -5.80 -9.20
N ILE A 75 4.54 -6.82 -9.57
CA ILE A 75 5.94 -6.97 -9.22
C ILE A 75 6.79 -6.37 -10.34
N ASN A 76 7.70 -5.45 -9.98
CA ASN A 76 8.66 -4.89 -10.91
C ASN A 76 9.94 -5.73 -10.93
N ASN A 77 10.20 -6.40 -12.05
CA ASN A 77 11.38 -7.25 -12.22
C ASN A 77 12.71 -6.50 -12.22
N ALA A 78 12.72 -5.18 -12.41
CA ALA A 78 13.94 -4.38 -12.42
C ALA A 78 14.54 -4.14 -11.03
N ASN A 79 13.71 -4.19 -9.97
CA ASN A 79 14.13 -3.82 -8.62
C ASN A 79 13.36 -4.54 -7.49
N GLY A 80 12.49 -5.49 -7.83
CA GLY A 80 11.65 -6.26 -6.89
C GLY A 80 10.51 -5.45 -6.25
N GLN A 81 10.29 -4.19 -6.63
CA GLN A 81 9.25 -3.36 -6.04
C GLN A 81 7.86 -3.92 -6.34
N ILE A 82 7.00 -3.95 -5.34
CA ILE A 82 5.60 -4.35 -5.49
C ILE A 82 4.75 -3.08 -5.44
N THR A 83 4.04 -2.82 -6.53
CA THR A 83 3.11 -1.69 -6.62
C THR A 83 1.70 -2.19 -6.43
N ILE A 84 1.03 -1.70 -5.39
CA ILE A 84 -0.39 -1.94 -5.12
C ILE A 84 -1.14 -0.72 -5.63
N THR A 85 -2.11 -0.93 -6.52
CA THR A 85 -2.97 0.13 -7.05
C THR A 85 -4.37 -0.02 -6.46
N TYR A 86 -4.86 1.02 -5.82
CA TYR A 86 -6.19 1.07 -5.20
C TYR A 86 -7.25 1.66 -6.14
N ALA A 87 -8.51 1.33 -5.86
CA ALA A 87 -9.69 1.88 -6.51
C ALA A 87 -10.47 2.82 -5.57
N ALA A 88 -11.47 3.52 -6.10
CA ALA A 88 -12.49 4.15 -5.27
C ALA A 88 -13.24 3.08 -4.45
N PRO A 89 -13.58 3.34 -3.17
CA PRO A 89 -13.59 4.65 -2.50
C PRO A 89 -12.29 5.01 -1.77
N VAL A 90 -11.27 4.16 -1.77
CA VAL A 90 -9.98 4.43 -1.08
C VAL A 90 -9.32 5.66 -1.67
N GLN A 91 -8.85 5.53 -2.92
CA GLN A 91 -8.35 6.61 -3.74
C GLN A 91 -8.19 6.03 -5.15
N ASP A 92 -8.82 6.63 -6.15
CA ASP A 92 -8.73 6.10 -7.50
C ASP A 92 -7.30 6.24 -8.03
N ASN A 93 -6.68 5.11 -8.42
CA ASN A 93 -5.28 5.01 -8.83
C ASN A 93 -4.26 5.47 -7.76
N GLY A 94 -4.67 5.50 -6.49
CA GLY A 94 -3.73 5.65 -5.38
C GLY A 94 -2.82 4.43 -5.30
N THR A 95 -1.52 4.64 -5.13
CA THR A 95 -0.54 3.55 -5.09
C THR A 95 0.21 3.50 -3.77
N ILE A 96 0.45 2.28 -3.30
CA ILE A 96 1.46 1.99 -2.29
C ILE A 96 2.57 1.19 -2.96
N ILE A 97 3.81 1.59 -2.70
CA ILE A 97 4.99 0.87 -3.17
C ILE A 97 5.63 0.16 -1.98
N LEU A 98 5.73 -1.17 -2.09
CA LEU A 98 6.52 -1.98 -1.20
C LEU A 98 7.87 -2.21 -1.86
N ARG A 99 8.91 -1.59 -1.32
CA ARG A 99 10.27 -1.67 -1.84
C ARG A 99 11.06 -2.72 -1.05
N PRO A 100 11.55 -3.79 -1.69
CA PRO A 100 12.59 -4.62 -1.10
C PRO A 100 13.93 -3.88 -1.20
N TYR A 101 14.74 -4.02 -0.16
CA TYR A 101 16.10 -3.47 -0.15
C TYR A 101 17.01 -4.35 0.71
N THR A 102 18.31 -4.24 0.47
CA THR A 102 19.35 -4.80 1.33
C THR A 102 20.17 -3.70 1.98
N GLY A 103 21.03 -4.06 2.93
CA GLY A 103 21.79 -3.09 3.72
C GLY A 103 20.95 -2.49 4.85
N THR A 104 21.21 -1.22 5.18
CA THR A 104 20.54 -0.54 6.31
C THR A 104 19.48 0.44 5.80
N ALA A 105 18.55 0.84 6.67
CA ALA A 105 17.55 1.85 6.32
C ALA A 105 18.18 3.20 5.92
N ALA A 106 19.37 3.53 6.46
CA ALA A 106 20.11 4.75 6.15
C ALA A 106 20.88 4.66 4.82
N ALA A 107 21.23 3.46 4.37
CA ALA A 107 21.91 3.20 3.10
C ALA A 107 21.27 2.02 2.36
N PRO A 108 20.01 2.17 1.90
CA PRO A 108 19.26 1.08 1.31
C PRO A 108 19.74 0.80 -0.11
N VAL A 109 20.12 -0.45 -0.37
CA VAL A 109 20.52 -0.92 -1.70
C VAL A 109 19.32 -1.56 -2.37
N ALA A 110 19.00 -1.14 -3.60
CA ALA A 110 17.93 -1.76 -4.38
C ALA A 110 18.35 -3.17 -4.82
N LEU A 111 17.37 -4.06 -4.99
CA LEU A 111 17.61 -5.37 -5.59
C LEU A 111 18.05 -5.20 -7.06
N PRO A 112 18.90 -6.10 -7.57
CA PRO A 112 19.33 -6.07 -8.97
C PRO A 112 18.15 -6.35 -9.92
N ALA A 113 18.34 -6.06 -11.21
CA ALA A 113 17.35 -6.42 -12.21
C ALA A 113 17.34 -7.93 -12.45
N SER A 114 16.17 -8.55 -12.25
CA SER A 114 15.94 -9.98 -12.48
C SER A 114 15.60 -10.33 -13.94
N THR A 115 15.65 -9.35 -14.84
CA THR A 115 15.44 -9.54 -16.29
C THR A 115 16.65 -10.17 -17.00
N ALA A 116 17.80 -10.24 -16.32
CA ALA A 116 19.02 -10.91 -16.75
C ALA A 116 19.60 -11.73 -15.59
N ALA A 117 20.69 -12.47 -15.82
CA ALA A 117 21.39 -13.17 -14.75
C ALA A 117 21.94 -12.17 -13.73
N TYR A 118 21.73 -12.45 -12.44
CA TYR A 118 22.21 -11.63 -11.33
C TYR A 118 22.68 -12.52 -10.17
N THR A 119 23.50 -11.97 -9.28
CA THR A 119 23.91 -12.66 -8.08
C THR A 119 22.84 -12.50 -6.99
N PRO A 120 22.37 -13.59 -6.36
CA PRO A 120 21.43 -13.51 -5.25
C PRO A 120 21.93 -12.56 -4.16
N PRO A 121 21.05 -11.78 -3.52
CA PRO A 121 21.44 -10.95 -2.39
C PRO A 121 22.01 -11.81 -1.26
N ALA A 122 23.24 -11.51 -0.81
CA ALA A 122 23.92 -12.27 0.26
C ALA A 122 23.39 -11.94 1.66
N THR A 123 22.63 -10.85 1.80
CA THR A 123 22.06 -10.37 3.06
C THR A 123 20.54 -10.51 3.04
N GLN A 124 19.93 -10.48 4.23
CA GLN A 124 18.48 -10.44 4.38
C GLN A 124 17.85 -9.31 3.55
N ILE A 125 16.73 -9.62 2.90
CA ILE A 125 15.91 -8.63 2.19
C ILE A 125 14.96 -7.98 3.20
N ASN A 126 15.11 -6.67 3.35
CA ASN A 126 14.26 -5.83 4.18
C ASN A 126 13.17 -5.18 3.31
N TRP A 127 12.04 -4.81 3.92
CA TRP A 127 10.91 -4.22 3.22
C TRP A 127 10.60 -2.83 3.77
N ALA A 128 10.53 -1.85 2.87
CA ALA A 128 10.02 -0.52 3.16
C ALA A 128 8.69 -0.33 2.45
N CYS A 129 7.72 0.29 3.12
CA CYS A 129 6.44 0.65 2.53
C CYS A 129 6.39 2.15 2.32
N GLY A 130 5.89 2.60 1.18
CA GLY A 130 5.78 4.02 0.87
C GLY A 130 4.45 4.40 0.21
N ALA A 131 3.76 5.34 0.85
CA ALA A 131 2.66 6.11 0.31
C ALA A 131 3.17 7.48 -0.17
N ALA A 132 2.28 8.41 -0.50
CA ALA A 132 2.66 9.76 -0.92
C ALA A 132 3.48 10.45 0.17
N GLY A 133 4.64 11.00 -0.22
CA GLY A 133 5.55 11.69 0.69
C GLY A 133 6.52 10.78 1.46
N ALA A 134 6.49 9.46 1.25
CA ALA A 134 7.41 8.55 1.92
C ALA A 134 8.86 8.81 1.51
N ALA A 135 9.76 8.79 2.50
CA ALA A 135 11.20 9.00 2.31
C ALA A 135 11.96 7.66 2.29
N ALA A 136 13.23 7.71 1.87
CA ALA A 136 14.11 6.54 1.90
C ALA A 136 14.15 5.92 3.31
N PRO A 137 14.09 4.58 3.44
CA PRO A 137 14.28 3.59 2.37
C PRO A 137 13.06 3.29 1.51
N ALA A 138 11.88 3.82 1.82
CA ALA A 138 10.71 3.65 0.98
C ALA A 138 10.83 4.42 -0.35
N VAL A 139 9.95 4.08 -1.30
CA VAL A 139 9.71 4.90 -2.50
C VAL A 139 8.31 5.47 -2.37
N ALA A 140 8.17 6.77 -2.63
CA ALA A 140 6.89 7.44 -2.55
C ALA A 140 5.89 6.84 -3.56
N GLY A 141 4.77 6.34 -3.04
CA GLY A 141 3.58 6.05 -3.83
C GLY A 141 2.75 7.30 -4.08
N THR A 142 1.51 7.12 -4.53
CA THR A 142 0.55 8.22 -4.78
C THR A 142 -0.62 8.24 -3.80
N LEU A 143 -0.78 7.18 -2.98
CA LEU A 143 -1.83 7.13 -1.96
C LEU A 143 -1.60 8.22 -0.91
N GLU A 144 -2.62 8.99 -0.55
CA GLU A 144 -2.52 10.01 0.49
C GLU A 144 -1.96 9.43 1.81
N ALA A 145 -0.92 10.08 2.36
CA ALA A 145 -0.26 9.66 3.60
C ALA A 145 -1.24 9.51 4.79
N LYS A 146 -2.34 10.27 4.79
CA LYS A 146 -3.36 10.13 5.82
C LYS A 146 -4.10 8.79 5.74
N LEU A 147 -4.25 8.20 4.55
CA LEU A 147 -4.94 6.92 4.36
C LEU A 147 -4.01 5.72 4.55
N ALA A 148 -2.70 5.94 4.46
CA ALA A 148 -1.69 4.92 4.68
C ALA A 148 -1.49 4.60 6.18
N PRO A 149 -1.13 3.35 6.52
CA PRO A 149 -0.71 3.01 7.87
C PRO A 149 0.63 3.70 8.21
N SER A 150 0.94 3.83 9.50
CA SER A 150 2.12 4.58 9.98
C SER A 150 3.45 4.07 9.42
N ASN A 151 3.55 2.77 9.16
CA ASN A 151 4.74 2.15 8.57
C ASN A 151 4.94 2.44 7.07
N CYS A 152 3.98 3.11 6.43
CA CYS A 152 3.99 3.47 5.02
C CYS A 152 4.01 4.98 4.78
N ARG A 153 4.01 5.80 5.85
CA ARG A 153 4.04 7.27 5.75
C ARG A 153 5.47 7.78 5.61
#